data_AF-A0A943X7J7-F1
#
_entry.id   AF-A0A943X7J7-F1
#
_cell.length_a   1.000
_cell.length_b   1.000
_cell.length_c   1.000
_cell.angle_alpha   90.00
_cell.angle_beta   90.00
_cell.angle_gamma   90.00
#
_symmetry.space_group_name_H-M   'P 1'
#
loop_
_entity.id
_entity.type
_entity.pdbx_description
1 polymer ?
#
loop_
_entity_poly.entity_id
_entity_poly.type
_entity_poly.pdbx_seq_one_letter_code
_entity_poly.pdbx_strand_id
1 'polypeptide(L)'
;MAYYDDYDYDYYSSFNKPKYQSVAERKNKAEEYVKKMADKGIIFNPVVISGNKIAEKWWGLMWCKNLERYSDYANRLPRGKSYCKNGNVIDLKIEEGKIQALVMGTAKKPYVLEIDIDPIDQVKAVDISWQCSKKIHNVESLVKGEFPEDMEELFFQEDGLFPSPKEIHFFCMCPDSAKMCKHVASVLYAVGAKLDDDPLLFFKLRGIDINSLVQKAIDSRLENLLANAENITPRVYDDADIKELFQL
;
A
#
# COMPACT_ATOMS: atom_id res chain seq x y z
N MET A 1 16.29 43.62 -43.43
CA MET A 1 15.45 42.46 -43.04
C MET A 1 16.45 41.35 -42.71
N ALA A 2 17.19 41.41 -41.61
CA ALA A 2 16.80 41.40 -40.19
C ALA A 2 16.09 40.08 -39.81
N TYR A 3 16.40 39.58 -38.61
CA TYR A 3 15.92 38.37 -37.92
C TYR A 3 16.74 37.10 -38.25
N TYR A 4 17.68 36.59 -37.45
CA TYR A 4 17.97 36.76 -36.00
C TYR A 4 19.48 36.60 -35.72
N ASP A 5 20.08 37.62 -35.08
CA ASP A 5 21.37 37.57 -34.37
C ASP A 5 21.25 36.83 -33.03
N ASP A 6 22.40 36.32 -32.57
CA ASP A 6 22.82 36.15 -31.17
C ASP A 6 21.76 35.68 -30.16
N TYR A 7 21.70 34.36 -29.97
CA TYR A 7 21.44 33.82 -28.64
C TYR A 7 22.71 33.15 -28.13
N ASP A 8 23.49 33.99 -27.46
CA ASP A 8 24.54 33.64 -26.51
C ASP A 8 24.02 32.54 -25.55
N TYR A 9 24.49 31.31 -25.73
CA TYR A 9 24.05 30.12 -25.01
C TYR A 9 24.67 30.01 -23.60
N ASP A 10 25.21 31.10 -23.05
CA ASP A 10 25.91 31.12 -21.75
C ASP A 10 25.15 31.86 -20.62
N TYR A 11 23.86 32.18 -20.78
CA TYR A 11 23.07 32.92 -19.77
C TYR A 11 22.46 32.06 -18.63
N TYR A 12 22.84 30.79 -18.44
CA TYR A 12 22.42 29.98 -17.27
C TYR A 12 23.56 29.29 -16.53
N SER A 13 24.74 29.90 -16.52
CA SER A 13 25.79 29.57 -15.53
C SER A 13 25.49 30.26 -14.20
N SER A 14 25.03 29.48 -13.20
CA SER A 14 25.22 29.65 -11.73
C SER A 14 24.04 29.26 -10.82
N PHE A 15 23.16 28.32 -11.22
CA PHE A 15 22.37 27.63 -10.20
C PHE A 15 23.24 26.58 -9.51
N ASN A 16 23.68 26.93 -8.30
CA ASN A 16 24.38 26.11 -7.32
C ASN A 16 23.80 24.67 -7.30
N LYS A 17 24.37 23.75 -8.10
CA LYS A 17 23.93 22.36 -8.11
C LYS A 17 24.07 21.86 -6.66
N PRO A 18 22.98 21.37 -6.03
CA PRO A 18 23.05 20.98 -4.64
C PRO A 18 24.17 19.95 -4.48
N LYS A 19 25.12 20.25 -3.59
CA LYS A 19 26.27 19.40 -3.31
C LYS A 19 25.77 17.96 -3.10
N TYR A 20 26.43 17.01 -3.77
CA TYR A 20 26.11 15.60 -3.60
C TYR A 20 26.16 15.23 -2.11
N GLN A 21 25.11 14.56 -1.63
CA GLN A 21 25.03 14.02 -0.28
C GLN A 21 25.03 12.50 -0.34
N SER A 22 26.01 11.90 0.33
CA SER A 22 26.10 10.46 0.52
C SER A 22 24.85 9.91 1.25
N VAL A 23 24.69 8.59 1.23
CA VAL A 23 23.60 7.92 1.96
C VAL A 23 23.76 8.12 3.48
N ALA A 24 24.99 8.02 3.99
CA ALA A 24 25.29 8.20 5.41
C ALA A 24 24.96 9.62 5.87
N GLU A 25 25.36 10.65 5.12
CA GLU A 25 25.02 12.04 5.45
C GLU A 25 23.50 12.28 5.49
N ARG A 26 22.75 11.70 4.55
CA ARG A 26 21.28 11.81 4.52
C ARG A 26 20.63 11.14 5.72
N LYS A 27 21.09 9.94 6.08
CA LYS A 27 20.60 9.19 7.24
C LYS A 27 20.87 9.95 8.54
N ASN A 28 22.11 10.38 8.77
CA ASN A 28 22.48 11.16 9.95
C ASN A 28 21.65 12.44 10.05
N LYS A 29 21.46 13.15 8.94
CA LYS A 29 20.63 14.35 8.90
C LYS A 29 19.17 14.09 9.29
N ALA A 30 18.60 12.97 8.85
CA ALA A 30 17.25 12.58 9.22
C ALA A 30 17.14 12.26 10.72
N GLU A 31 18.07 11.46 11.24
CA GLU A 31 18.15 11.09 12.65
C GLU A 31 18.36 12.30 13.56
N GLU A 32 19.27 13.21 13.20
CA GLU A 32 19.50 14.46 13.93
C GLU A 32 18.27 15.38 13.93
N TYR A 33 17.58 15.47 12.79
CA TYR A 33 16.35 16.28 12.70
C TYR A 33 15.26 15.72 13.61
N VAL A 34 15.03 14.40 13.57
CA VAL A 34 14.05 13.72 14.44
C VAL A 34 14.41 13.93 15.91
N LYS A 35 15.67 13.71 16.29
CA LYS A 35 16.15 13.92 17.67
C LYS A 35 15.92 15.35 18.14
N LYS A 36 16.31 16.33 17.34
CA LYS A 36 16.14 17.76 17.65
C LYS A 36 14.67 18.15 17.82
N MET A 37 13.76 17.50 17.10
CA MET A 37 12.32 17.76 17.24
C MET A 37 11.73 17.01 18.44
N ALA A 38 12.24 15.83 18.77
CA ALA A 38 11.89 15.11 20.00
C ALA A 38 12.26 15.93 21.25
N ASP A 39 13.43 16.59 21.26
CA ASP A 39 13.85 17.51 22.35
C ASP A 39 12.87 18.69 22.53
N LYS A 40 12.04 18.99 21.53
CA LYS A 40 10.99 20.02 21.54
C LYS A 40 9.59 19.45 21.81
N GLY A 41 9.47 18.18 22.15
CA GLY A 41 8.20 17.49 22.40
C GLY A 41 7.43 17.09 21.13
N ILE A 42 8.05 17.18 19.94
CA ILE A 42 7.43 16.73 18.69
C ILE A 42 7.85 15.29 18.44
N ILE A 43 6.87 14.38 18.44
CA ILE A 43 7.08 12.96 18.18
C ILE A 43 6.74 12.67 16.72
N PHE A 44 7.68 12.05 16.01
CA PHE A 44 7.47 11.55 14.66
C PHE A 44 7.39 10.02 14.65
N ASN A 45 6.75 9.47 13.62
CA ASN A 45 6.61 8.04 13.36
C ASN A 45 7.48 7.65 12.15
N PRO A 46 8.81 7.52 12.32
CA PRO A 46 9.69 7.20 11.21
C PRO A 46 9.45 5.78 10.70
N VAL A 47 9.66 5.58 9.40
CA VAL A 47 9.68 4.24 8.81
C VAL A 47 11.12 3.75 8.71
N VAL A 48 11.44 2.75 9.52
CA VAL A 48 12.78 2.15 9.61
C VAL A 48 12.76 0.80 8.91
N ILE A 49 13.53 0.69 7.84
CA ILE A 49 13.68 -0.57 7.10
C ILE A 49 14.90 -1.30 7.61
N SER A 50 14.68 -2.44 8.27
CA SER A 50 15.74 -3.34 8.72
C SER A 50 16.14 -4.26 7.57
N GLY A 51 17.34 -4.08 7.03
CA GLY A 51 17.89 -4.95 5.98
C GLY A 51 17.59 -4.50 4.55
N ASN A 52 17.50 -5.46 3.63
CA ASN A 52 17.50 -5.18 2.19
C ASN A 52 16.13 -5.09 1.54
N LYS A 53 15.11 -5.70 2.15
CA LYS A 53 13.74 -5.72 1.65
C LYS A 53 12.93 -4.64 2.35
N ILE A 54 12.02 -3.98 1.61
CA ILE A 54 11.11 -2.98 2.17
C ILE A 54 9.91 -3.63 2.84
N ALA A 55 9.43 -4.71 2.22
CA ALA A 55 8.37 -5.56 2.73
C ALA A 55 8.76 -7.03 2.54
N GLU A 56 8.27 -7.87 3.42
CA GLU A 56 8.48 -9.31 3.52
C GLU A 56 7.15 -10.06 3.72
N LYS A 57 6.09 -9.42 4.23
CA LYS A 57 4.77 -10.04 4.38
C LYS A 57 3.86 -9.72 3.19
N TRP A 58 2.80 -10.51 3.06
CA TRP A 58 1.96 -10.50 1.87
C TRP A 58 1.41 -9.11 1.53
N TRP A 59 0.83 -8.40 2.50
CA TRP A 59 0.22 -7.07 2.27
C TRP A 59 1.22 -6.01 1.81
N GLY A 60 2.38 -5.92 2.46
CA GLY A 60 3.42 -4.98 2.04
C GLY A 60 4.03 -5.37 0.70
N LEU A 61 4.24 -6.67 0.44
CA LEU A 61 4.75 -7.17 -0.83
C LEU A 61 3.79 -6.89 -1.98
N MET A 62 2.51 -7.19 -1.82
CA MET A 62 1.50 -6.98 -2.87
C MET A 62 1.25 -5.50 -3.12
N TRP A 63 1.26 -4.66 -2.08
CA TRP A 63 1.24 -3.21 -2.24
C TRP A 63 2.43 -2.73 -3.09
N CYS A 64 3.65 -3.14 -2.75
CA CYS A 64 4.84 -2.77 -3.53
C CYS A 64 4.76 -3.29 -4.98
N LYS A 65 4.31 -4.54 -5.18
CA LYS A 65 4.10 -5.15 -6.50
C LYS A 65 3.06 -4.38 -7.30
N ASN A 66 1.99 -3.88 -6.66
CA ASN A 66 0.96 -3.07 -7.32
C ASN A 66 1.56 -1.79 -7.91
N LEU A 67 2.34 -1.07 -7.11
CA LEU A 67 3.01 0.16 -7.54
C LEU A 67 4.00 -0.08 -8.69
N GLU A 68 4.73 -1.20 -8.64
CA GLU A 68 5.74 -1.57 -9.63
C GLU A 68 5.14 -1.96 -10.99
N ARG A 69 3.83 -2.27 -11.06
CA ARG A 69 3.11 -2.54 -12.32
C ARG A 69 2.78 -1.28 -13.12
N TYR A 70 2.83 -0.10 -12.49
CA TYR A 70 2.42 1.15 -13.12
C TYR A 70 3.57 1.74 -13.94
N SER A 71 3.45 1.66 -15.27
CA SER A 71 4.46 2.15 -16.21
C SER A 71 4.87 3.60 -15.96
N ASP A 72 3.90 4.45 -15.62
CA ASP A 72 4.10 5.87 -15.38
C ASP A 72 4.99 6.15 -14.16
N TYR A 73 5.13 5.17 -13.27
CA TYR A 73 5.93 5.30 -12.04
C TYR A 73 7.33 4.71 -12.19
N ALA A 74 7.56 3.81 -13.15
CA ALA A 74 8.76 2.98 -13.27
C ALA A 74 10.08 3.76 -13.14
N ASN A 75 10.20 4.92 -13.78
CA ASN A 75 11.42 5.75 -13.77
C ASN A 75 11.71 6.42 -12.42
N ARG A 76 10.72 6.50 -11.51
CA ARG A 76 10.81 7.21 -10.23
C ARG A 76 10.94 6.26 -9.04
N LEU A 77 10.46 5.03 -9.19
CA LEU A 77 10.49 4.00 -8.13
C LEU A 77 11.90 3.69 -7.61
N PRO A 78 12.96 3.53 -8.42
CA PRO A 78 14.29 3.18 -7.89
C PRO A 78 14.85 4.20 -6.90
N ARG A 79 14.70 5.51 -7.18
CA ARG A 79 15.13 6.56 -6.24
C ARG A 79 14.23 6.63 -5.01
N GLY A 80 12.92 6.44 -5.17
CA GLY A 80 11.99 6.34 -4.04
C GLY A 80 12.32 5.20 -3.10
N LYS A 81 12.57 4.00 -3.66
CA LYS A 81 13.01 2.80 -2.93
C LYS A 81 14.27 3.06 -2.12
N SER A 82 15.25 3.75 -2.72
CA SER A 82 16.48 4.17 -2.03
C SER A 82 16.20 5.14 -0.88
N TYR A 83 15.31 6.13 -1.05
CA TYR A 83 14.99 7.07 0.01
C TYR A 83 14.29 6.38 1.19
N CYS A 84 13.35 5.48 0.90
CA CYS A 84 12.64 4.70 1.90
C CYS A 84 13.60 3.83 2.71
N LYS A 85 14.43 3.02 2.03
CA LYS A 85 15.42 2.15 2.69
C LYS A 85 16.42 2.90 3.56
N ASN A 86 16.75 4.13 3.18
CA ASN A 86 17.74 4.93 3.88
C ASN A 86 17.16 5.81 5.01
N GLY A 87 15.92 5.55 5.45
CA GLY A 87 15.31 6.23 6.59
C GLY A 87 14.97 7.70 6.34
N ASN A 88 14.72 8.08 5.09
CA ASN A 88 14.37 9.48 4.77
C ASN A 88 12.91 9.81 5.06
N VAL A 89 12.02 8.82 5.20
CA VAL A 89 10.63 9.03 5.64
C VAL A 89 10.62 9.09 7.16
N ILE A 90 10.62 10.32 7.69
CA ILE A 90 10.81 10.56 9.13
C ILE A 90 9.51 10.62 9.90
N ASP A 91 8.38 10.85 9.23
CA ASP A 91 7.04 10.73 9.79
C ASP A 91 6.11 10.16 8.71
N LEU A 92 5.26 9.21 9.10
CA LEU A 92 4.23 8.62 8.25
C LEU A 92 2.98 8.39 9.07
N LYS A 93 1.86 8.93 8.61
CA LYS A 93 0.53 8.76 9.19
C LYS A 93 -0.43 8.27 8.12
N ILE A 94 -1.13 7.18 8.42
CA ILE A 94 -2.12 6.57 7.54
C ILE A 94 -3.49 6.72 8.20
N GLU A 95 -4.34 7.47 7.52
CA GLU A 95 -5.72 7.75 7.88
C GLU A 95 -6.66 7.24 6.78
N GLU A 96 -7.96 7.36 7.00
CA GLU A 96 -8.95 6.96 6.00
C GLU A 96 -8.81 7.84 4.75
N GLY A 97 -8.57 7.21 3.59
CA GLY A 97 -8.38 7.89 2.31
C GLY A 97 -7.16 8.81 2.22
N LYS A 98 -6.29 8.86 3.24
CA LYS A 98 -5.23 9.87 3.32
C LYS A 98 -3.96 9.36 3.97
N ILE A 99 -2.82 9.72 3.36
CA ILE A 99 -1.48 9.50 3.90
C ILE A 99 -0.80 10.84 4.04
N GLN A 100 -0.32 11.15 5.25
CA GLN A 100 0.49 12.33 5.51
C GLN A 100 1.91 11.91 5.87
N ALA A 101 2.91 12.59 5.31
CA ALA A 101 4.29 12.23 5.53
C ALA A 101 5.25 13.42 5.55
N LEU A 102 6.35 13.24 6.27
CA LEU A 102 7.51 14.12 6.24
C LEU A 102 8.71 13.36 5.69
N VAL A 103 9.31 13.88 4.61
CA VAL A 103 10.46 13.25 3.95
C VAL A 103 11.66 14.17 3.97
N MET A 104 12.74 13.70 4.56
CA MET A 104 14.04 14.37 4.52
C MET A 104 14.65 14.25 3.13
N GLY A 105 15.08 15.39 2.59
CA GLY A 105 15.80 15.45 1.33
C GLY A 105 16.98 16.40 1.42
N THR A 106 17.31 17.06 0.31
CA THR A 106 18.44 17.98 0.24
C THR A 106 18.23 19.26 1.07
N ALA A 107 16.99 19.77 1.16
CA ALA A 107 16.63 20.95 1.94
C ALA A 107 16.84 20.78 3.44
N LYS A 108 17.05 21.87 4.19
CA LYS A 108 17.28 21.83 5.66
C LYS A 108 16.09 21.30 6.45
N LYS A 109 14.87 21.57 5.97
CA LYS A 109 13.61 21.06 6.54
C LYS A 109 13.09 19.90 5.69
N PRO A 110 12.31 18.96 6.27
CA PRO A 110 11.63 17.92 5.51
C PRO A 110 10.63 18.53 4.53
N TYR A 111 10.41 17.83 3.42
CA TYR A 111 9.29 18.09 2.54
C TYR A 111 8.02 17.52 3.17
N VAL A 112 6.93 18.29 3.10
CA VAL A 112 5.59 17.83 3.48
C VAL A 112 4.95 17.17 2.27
N LEU A 113 4.33 16.01 2.51
CA LEU A 113 3.62 15.23 1.51
C LEU A 113 2.24 14.86 2.02
N GLU A 114 1.28 14.91 1.10
CA GLU A 114 -0.05 14.32 1.26
C GLU A 114 -0.32 13.43 0.05
N ILE A 115 -0.88 12.24 0.31
CA ILE A 115 -1.36 11.33 -0.73
C ILE A 115 -2.79 11.00 -0.39
N ASP A 116 -3.71 11.38 -1.25
CA ASP A 116 -5.11 10.98 -1.13
C ASP A 116 -5.33 9.71 -1.94
N ILE A 117 -6.04 8.75 -1.35
CA ILE A 117 -6.44 7.49 -1.96
C ILE A 117 -7.96 7.50 -2.02
N ASP A 118 -8.51 7.43 -3.23
CA ASP A 118 -9.97 7.37 -3.37
C ASP A 118 -10.51 6.13 -2.62
N PRO A 119 -11.68 6.21 -1.99
CA PRO A 119 -12.29 5.06 -1.32
C PRO A 119 -12.70 4.02 -2.36
N ILE A 120 -12.70 2.75 -1.97
CA ILE A 120 -13.24 1.71 -2.85
C ILE A 120 -14.76 1.87 -2.95
N ASP A 121 -15.32 1.58 -4.13
CA ASP A 121 -16.77 1.44 -4.28
C ASP A 121 -17.30 0.36 -3.33
N GLN A 122 -18.34 0.68 -2.55
CA GLN A 122 -18.84 -0.22 -1.52
C GLN A 122 -19.44 -1.51 -2.08
N VAL A 123 -20.04 -1.47 -3.28
CA VAL A 123 -20.58 -2.67 -3.92
C VAL A 123 -19.43 -3.59 -4.33
N LYS A 124 -18.37 -3.03 -4.92
CA LYS A 124 -17.15 -3.78 -5.26
C LYS A 124 -16.46 -4.33 -4.02
N ALA A 125 -16.37 -3.55 -2.95
CA ALA A 125 -15.79 -4.00 -1.69
C ALA A 125 -16.53 -5.25 -1.19
N VAL A 126 -17.86 -5.24 -1.21
CA VAL A 126 -18.69 -6.39 -0.83
C VAL A 126 -18.49 -7.58 -1.76
N ASP A 127 -18.40 -7.37 -3.06
CA ASP A 127 -18.17 -8.47 -4.01
C ASP A 127 -16.80 -9.13 -3.80
N ILE A 128 -15.73 -8.34 -3.72
CA ILE A 128 -14.37 -8.85 -3.44
C ILE A 128 -14.36 -9.57 -2.08
N SER A 129 -15.04 -9.02 -1.07
CA SER A 129 -15.21 -9.65 0.24
C SER A 129 -15.88 -11.02 0.15
N TRP A 130 -16.93 -11.13 -0.64
CA TRP A 130 -17.66 -12.37 -0.89
C TRP A 130 -16.81 -13.39 -1.66
N GLN A 131 -16.04 -12.94 -2.65
CA GLN A 131 -15.11 -13.83 -3.36
C GLN A 131 -14.00 -14.33 -2.43
N CYS A 132 -13.51 -13.49 -1.54
CA CYS A 132 -12.58 -13.86 -0.47
C CYS A 132 -13.22 -14.84 0.53
N SER A 133 -14.48 -14.67 0.94
CA SER A 133 -15.13 -15.56 1.93
C SER A 133 -15.28 -17.01 1.48
N LYS A 134 -15.39 -17.23 0.16
CA LYS A 134 -15.39 -18.58 -0.43
C LYS A 134 -14.07 -19.32 -0.23
N LYS A 135 -12.98 -18.59 -0.04
CA LYS A 135 -11.60 -19.10 0.01
C LYS A 135 -10.89 -18.89 1.34
N ILE A 136 -11.35 -17.94 2.16
CA ILE A 136 -10.76 -17.53 3.44
C ILE A 136 -11.71 -17.89 4.57
N HIS A 137 -11.21 -18.59 5.58
CA HIS A 137 -12.04 -19.18 6.62
C HIS A 137 -12.28 -18.27 7.83
N ASN A 138 -11.48 -17.21 8.02
CA ASN A 138 -11.61 -16.25 9.12
C ASN A 138 -10.85 -14.92 8.85
N VAL A 139 -11.10 -13.92 9.70
CA VAL A 139 -10.46 -12.59 9.65
C VAL A 139 -8.95 -12.67 9.82
N GLU A 140 -8.50 -13.62 10.64
CA GLU A 140 -7.08 -13.77 10.97
C GLU A 140 -6.28 -14.12 9.71
N SER A 141 -6.78 -15.03 8.86
CA SER A 141 -6.18 -15.36 7.57
C SER A 141 -6.19 -14.17 6.60
N LEU A 142 -7.27 -13.37 6.58
CA LEU A 142 -7.33 -12.13 5.79
C LEU A 142 -6.24 -11.13 6.24
N VAL A 143 -6.14 -10.89 7.54
CA VAL A 143 -5.17 -9.94 8.12
C VAL A 143 -3.73 -10.45 7.93
N LYS A 144 -3.48 -11.75 8.12
CA LYS A 144 -2.16 -12.36 7.87
C LYS A 144 -1.76 -12.38 6.39
N GLY A 145 -2.72 -12.15 5.49
CA GLY A 145 -2.50 -12.23 4.06
C GLY A 145 -2.32 -13.67 3.57
N GLU A 146 -2.99 -14.62 4.22
CA GLU A 146 -3.04 -16.02 3.83
C GLU A 146 -4.05 -16.21 2.70
N PHE A 147 -3.66 -15.81 1.50
CA PHE A 147 -4.48 -15.90 0.29
C PHE A 147 -3.96 -16.99 -0.66
N PRO A 148 -4.82 -17.86 -1.18
CA PRO A 148 -4.57 -18.59 -2.42
C PRO A 148 -4.00 -17.69 -3.54
N GLU A 149 -3.00 -18.20 -4.28
CA GLU A 149 -2.32 -17.45 -5.36
C GLU A 149 -3.30 -16.93 -6.41
N ASP A 150 -4.35 -17.70 -6.70
CA ASP A 150 -5.37 -17.36 -7.69
C ASP A 150 -6.30 -16.21 -7.25
N MET A 151 -6.17 -15.71 -6.01
CA MET A 151 -6.87 -14.51 -5.58
C MET A 151 -6.09 -13.22 -5.86
N GLU A 152 -4.79 -13.27 -6.19
CA GLU A 152 -4.00 -12.06 -6.48
C GLU A 152 -4.68 -11.18 -7.55
N GLU A 153 -5.27 -11.80 -8.59
CA GLU A 153 -5.97 -11.08 -9.66
C GLU A 153 -7.12 -10.20 -9.15
N LEU A 154 -7.84 -10.65 -8.10
CA LEU A 154 -8.94 -9.89 -7.50
C LEU A 154 -8.47 -8.58 -6.85
N PHE A 155 -7.24 -8.56 -6.36
CA PHE A 155 -6.64 -7.38 -5.74
C PHE A 155 -6.04 -6.41 -6.78
N PHE A 156 -5.53 -6.95 -7.90
CA PHE A 156 -4.69 -6.23 -8.87
C PHE A 156 -5.40 -5.73 -10.14
N GLN A 157 -6.63 -6.17 -10.40
CA GLN A 157 -7.44 -5.69 -11.52
C GLN A 157 -7.73 -4.18 -11.44
N GLU A 158 -8.13 -3.54 -12.54
CA GLU A 158 -8.35 -2.07 -12.60
C GLU A 158 -9.36 -1.59 -11.55
N ASP A 159 -10.32 -2.46 -11.20
CA ASP A 159 -11.37 -2.24 -10.20
C ASP A 159 -11.15 -3.06 -8.91
N GLY A 160 -9.90 -3.45 -8.65
CA GLY A 160 -9.53 -4.32 -7.54
C GLY A 160 -9.46 -3.61 -6.19
N LEU A 161 -9.03 -4.37 -5.19
CA LEU A 161 -8.88 -3.85 -3.84
C LEU A 161 -7.75 -2.82 -3.75
N PHE A 162 -6.63 -3.05 -4.43
CA PHE A 162 -5.54 -2.08 -4.48
C PHE A 162 -5.93 -0.90 -5.37
N PRO A 163 -5.58 0.34 -4.99
CA PRO A 163 -5.92 1.51 -5.77
C PRO A 163 -5.17 1.53 -7.09
N SER A 164 -5.87 1.81 -8.18
CA SER A 164 -5.33 2.09 -9.50
C SER A 164 -4.60 3.45 -9.53
N PRO A 165 -3.75 3.74 -10.53
CA PRO A 165 -3.06 5.03 -10.63
C PRO A 165 -3.98 6.25 -10.67
N LYS A 166 -5.23 6.07 -11.11
CA LYS A 166 -6.25 7.12 -11.20
C LYS A 166 -6.85 7.46 -9.83
N GLU A 167 -6.80 6.51 -8.89
CA GLU A 167 -7.31 6.63 -7.51
C GLU A 167 -6.24 7.16 -6.54
N ILE A 168 -5.04 7.50 -7.02
CA ILE A 168 -3.92 7.93 -6.18
C ILE A 168 -3.53 9.37 -6.56
N HIS A 169 -3.78 10.30 -5.65
CA HIS A 169 -3.54 11.72 -5.86
C HIS A 169 -2.41 12.21 -4.97
N PHE A 170 -1.47 12.97 -5.54
CA PHE A 170 -0.24 13.35 -4.85
C PHE A 170 -0.11 14.86 -4.66
N PHE A 171 0.34 15.23 -3.47
CA PHE A 171 0.86 16.56 -3.17
C PHE A 171 2.23 16.43 -2.52
N CYS A 172 3.22 17.17 -3.03
CA CYS A 172 4.54 17.26 -2.42
C CYS A 172 5.09 18.68 -2.59
N MET A 173 5.55 19.28 -1.50
CA MET A 173 6.15 20.63 -1.50
C MET A 173 7.56 20.70 -2.12
N CYS A 174 8.03 19.66 -2.80
CA CYS A 174 9.37 19.65 -3.39
C CYS A 174 9.40 20.39 -4.73
N PRO A 175 10.55 20.95 -5.14
CA PRO A 175 10.66 21.71 -6.40
C PRO A 175 10.68 20.83 -7.66
N ASP A 176 10.38 19.53 -7.55
CA ASP A 176 10.30 18.63 -8.70
C ASP A 176 8.97 18.89 -9.43
N SER A 177 9.01 19.14 -10.74
CA SER A 177 7.81 19.39 -11.55
C SER A 177 7.05 18.10 -11.91
N ALA A 178 7.61 16.93 -11.60
CA ALA A 178 6.94 15.67 -11.84
C ALA A 178 5.80 15.45 -10.83
N LYS A 179 4.63 15.02 -11.32
CA LYS A 179 3.49 14.59 -10.47
C LYS A 179 3.93 13.53 -9.44
N MET A 180 4.71 12.55 -9.89
CA MET A 180 5.34 11.53 -9.05
C MET A 180 6.82 11.86 -8.84
N CYS A 181 7.14 12.50 -7.71
CA CYS A 181 8.54 12.74 -7.34
C CYS A 181 9.11 11.56 -6.55
N LYS A 182 10.44 11.52 -6.36
CA LYS A 182 11.09 10.48 -5.55
C LYS A 182 10.62 10.44 -4.09
N HIS A 183 10.14 11.56 -3.53
CA HIS A 183 9.63 11.60 -2.17
C HIS A 183 8.27 10.91 -2.08
N VAL A 184 7.38 11.16 -3.05
CA VAL A 184 6.09 10.46 -3.15
C VAL A 184 6.33 8.96 -3.29
N ALA A 185 7.19 8.55 -4.23
CA ALA A 185 7.55 7.14 -4.39
C ALA A 185 8.14 6.52 -3.10
N SER A 186 8.95 7.28 -2.35
CA SER A 186 9.48 6.85 -1.06
C SER A 186 8.39 6.64 -0.02
N VAL A 187 7.37 7.50 0.02
CA VAL A 187 6.23 7.37 0.94
C VAL A 187 5.37 6.17 0.57
N LEU A 188 5.10 5.95 -0.72
CA LEU A 188 4.34 4.79 -1.16
C LEU A 188 5.04 3.46 -0.81
N TYR A 189 6.36 3.38 -0.93
CA TYR A 189 7.10 2.21 -0.43
C TYR A 189 7.06 2.09 1.10
N ALA A 190 7.10 3.23 1.81
CA ALA A 190 7.03 3.25 3.27
C ALA A 190 5.66 2.80 3.79
N VAL A 191 4.57 3.05 3.03
CA VAL A 191 3.26 2.45 3.28
C VAL A 191 3.36 0.93 3.21
N GLY A 192 3.97 0.37 2.17
CA GLY A 192 4.19 -1.08 2.06
C GLY A 192 4.90 -1.67 3.29
N ALA A 193 5.95 -1.01 3.79
CA ALA A 193 6.61 -1.42 5.02
C ALA A 193 5.69 -1.35 6.26
N LYS A 194 4.81 -0.34 6.34
CA LYS A 194 3.84 -0.25 7.43
C LYS A 194 2.72 -1.27 7.35
N LEU A 195 2.33 -1.71 6.16
CA LEU A 195 1.35 -2.78 5.99
C LEU A 195 1.87 -4.14 6.45
N ASP A 196 3.18 -4.35 6.47
CA ASP A 196 3.77 -5.54 7.10
C ASP A 196 3.65 -5.51 8.62
N ASP A 197 3.72 -4.32 9.22
CA ASP A 197 3.54 -4.15 10.67
C ASP A 197 2.05 -4.27 11.04
N ASP A 198 1.18 -3.57 10.30
CA ASP A 198 -0.25 -3.48 10.54
C ASP A 198 -1.04 -3.49 9.21
N PRO A 199 -1.53 -4.68 8.79
CA PRO A 199 -2.37 -4.84 7.60
C PRO A 199 -3.70 -4.10 7.66
N LEU A 200 -4.23 -3.79 8.87
CA LEU A 200 -5.52 -3.11 9.01
C LEU A 200 -5.47 -1.68 8.46
N LEU A 201 -4.27 -1.08 8.41
CA LEU A 201 -4.04 0.23 7.80
C LEU A 201 -4.44 0.26 6.33
N PHE A 202 -4.33 -0.85 5.60
CA PHE A 202 -4.75 -0.90 4.19
C PHE A 202 -6.26 -0.73 4.06
N PHE A 203 -7.03 -1.47 4.85
CA PHE A 203 -8.49 -1.40 4.84
C PHE A 203 -8.97 -0.03 5.32
N LYS A 204 -8.36 0.51 6.38
CA LYS A 204 -8.59 1.87 6.84
C LYS A 204 -8.34 2.86 5.70
N LEU A 205 -7.20 2.76 5.02
CA LEU A 205 -6.83 3.64 3.92
C LEU A 205 -7.83 3.58 2.75
N ARG A 206 -8.37 2.39 2.45
CA ARG A 206 -9.38 2.21 1.38
C ARG A 206 -10.82 2.47 1.82
N GLY A 207 -11.06 2.84 3.08
CA GLY A 207 -12.42 3.07 3.60
C GLY A 207 -13.24 1.77 3.74
N ILE A 208 -12.57 0.65 3.99
CA ILE A 208 -13.20 -0.67 4.11
C ILE A 208 -13.43 -0.99 5.59
N ASP A 209 -14.69 -1.17 5.97
CA ASP A 209 -15.04 -1.73 7.27
C ASP A 209 -14.85 -3.24 7.27
N ILE A 210 -13.74 -3.69 7.88
CA ILE A 210 -13.39 -5.11 8.01
C ILE A 210 -14.48 -5.87 8.77
N ASN A 211 -15.14 -5.27 9.77
CA ASN A 211 -16.17 -5.97 10.53
C ASN A 211 -17.38 -6.28 9.64
N SER A 212 -17.80 -5.30 8.83
CA SER A 212 -18.84 -5.49 7.82
C SER A 212 -18.45 -6.55 6.78
N LEU A 213 -17.19 -6.52 6.33
CA LEU A 213 -16.63 -7.51 5.40
C LEU A 213 -16.73 -8.94 5.95
N VAL A 214 -16.33 -9.11 7.21
CA VAL A 214 -16.33 -10.41 7.90
C VAL A 214 -17.73 -10.89 8.20
N GLN A 215 -18.62 -10.00 8.66
CA GLN A 215 -20.00 -10.37 8.95
C GLN A 215 -20.70 -10.88 7.69
N LYS A 216 -20.57 -10.15 6.57
CA LYS A 216 -21.13 -10.57 5.28
C LYS A 216 -20.53 -11.89 4.79
N ALA A 217 -19.24 -12.10 5.01
CA ALA A 217 -18.57 -13.36 4.70
C ALA A 217 -19.11 -14.55 5.51
N ILE A 218 -19.46 -14.34 6.78
CA ILE A 218 -20.05 -15.36 7.65
C ILE A 218 -21.50 -15.63 7.24
N ASP A 219 -22.31 -14.58 7.07
CA ASP A 219 -23.73 -14.69 6.70
C ASP A 219 -23.88 -15.43 5.35
N SER A 220 -23.08 -15.03 4.37
CA SER A 220 -22.89 -15.74 3.09
C SER A 220 -22.68 -17.25 3.24
N ARG A 221 -21.79 -17.63 4.14
CA ARG A 221 -21.42 -19.02 4.34
C ARG A 221 -22.54 -19.77 5.05
N LEU A 222 -23.19 -19.16 6.03
CA LEU A 222 -24.35 -19.73 6.69
C LEU A 222 -25.47 -19.98 5.69
N GLU A 223 -25.79 -19.01 4.84
CA GLU A 223 -26.78 -19.16 3.76
C GLU A 223 -26.40 -20.31 2.81
N ASN A 224 -25.14 -20.40 2.38
CA ASN A 224 -24.67 -21.50 1.54
C ASN A 224 -24.74 -22.87 2.24
N LEU A 225 -24.40 -22.95 3.52
CA LEU A 225 -24.50 -24.20 4.30
C LEU A 225 -25.95 -24.62 4.46
N LEU A 226 -26.86 -23.68 4.74
CA LEU A 226 -28.29 -23.93 4.85
C LEU A 226 -28.90 -24.36 3.51
N ALA A 227 -28.56 -23.68 2.41
CA ALA A 227 -29.01 -24.04 1.07
C ALA A 227 -28.51 -25.43 0.61
N ASN A 228 -27.34 -25.86 1.09
CA ASN A 228 -26.81 -27.19 0.81
C ASN A 228 -27.24 -28.26 1.82
N ALA A 229 -27.79 -27.89 2.98
CA ALA A 229 -28.29 -28.84 3.96
C ALA A 229 -29.53 -29.61 3.44
N GLU A 230 -30.29 -29.00 2.52
CA GLU A 230 -31.42 -29.66 1.83
C GLU A 230 -30.99 -30.53 0.64
N ASN A 231 -29.73 -30.42 0.20
CA ASN A 231 -29.17 -31.23 -0.89
C ASN A 231 -28.61 -32.56 -0.34
N ILE A 232 -29.47 -33.57 -0.19
CA ILE A 232 -29.06 -34.94 0.12
C ILE A 232 -28.17 -35.45 -1.03
N THR A 233 -26.87 -35.57 -0.81
CA THR A 233 -25.98 -36.19 -1.80
C THR A 233 -26.35 -37.68 -1.96
N PRO A 234 -26.16 -38.32 -3.13
CA PRO A 234 -26.49 -39.74 -3.36
C PRO A 234 -25.73 -40.75 -2.49
N ARG A 235 -24.85 -40.27 -1.60
CA ARG A 235 -24.05 -41.07 -0.66
C ARG A 235 -24.66 -41.15 0.74
N VAL A 236 -25.83 -40.56 0.96
CA VAL A 236 -26.60 -40.76 2.19
C VAL A 236 -27.43 -42.02 2.00
N TYR A 237 -26.95 -43.12 2.57
CA TYR A 237 -27.71 -44.36 2.69
C TYR A 237 -28.89 -44.13 3.60
N ASP A 238 -30.08 -44.62 3.23
CA ASP A 238 -31.22 -44.57 4.13
C ASP A 238 -31.05 -45.58 5.29
N ASP A 239 -31.88 -45.47 6.33
CA ASP A 239 -31.80 -46.38 7.48
C ASP A 239 -32.05 -47.87 7.10
N ALA A 240 -32.67 -48.14 5.95
CA ALA A 240 -32.85 -49.49 5.44
C ALA A 240 -31.58 -50.02 4.77
N ASP A 241 -30.86 -49.18 4.01
CA ASP A 241 -29.58 -49.48 3.40
C ASP A 241 -28.49 -49.79 4.44
N ILE A 242 -28.52 -49.10 5.59
CA ILE A 242 -27.57 -49.34 6.69
C ILE A 242 -27.79 -50.74 7.32
N LYS A 243 -29.04 -51.16 7.50
CA LYS A 243 -29.34 -52.50 8.04
C LYS A 243 -28.90 -53.61 7.10
N GLU A 244 -29.04 -53.40 5.80
CA GLU A 244 -28.60 -54.35 4.78
C GLU A 244 -27.06 -54.45 4.72
N LEU A 245 -26.35 -53.34 4.91
CA LEU A 245 -24.89 -53.30 4.93
C LEU A 245 -24.27 -53.98 6.16
N PHE A 246 -24.95 -53.90 7.32
CA PHE A 246 -24.48 -54.47 8.58
C PHE A 246 -25.15 -55.81 8.96
N GLN A 247 -26.07 -56.33 8.14
CA GLN A 247 -26.83 -57.57 8.38
C GLN A 247 -27.46 -57.63 9.79
N LEU A 248 -28.08 -56.52 10.22
CA LEU A 248 -28.82 -56.42 11.49
C LEU A 248 -30.33 -56.56 11.29
#